data_AF-A0A8J4GTM4-F1
#
_entry.id   AF-A0A8J4GTM4-F1
#
_cell.length_a   1.000
_cell.length_b   1.000
_cell.length_c   1.000
_cell.angle_alpha   90.00
_cell.angle_beta   90.00
_cell.angle_gamma   90.00
#
_symmetry.space_group_name_H-M   'P 1'
#
loop_
_entity.id
_entity.type
_entity.pdbx_description
1 polymer ?
#
loop_
_entity_poly.entity_id
_entity_poly.type
_entity_poly.pdbx_seq_one_letter_code
_entity_poly.pdbx_strand_id
1 'polypeptide(L)'
;MEALMHDADLCNASGATLALLAMIKTALASNDTFFVDGMYGFVIGNCTAAEGLLSLDAPGLESYLAREGGLVPAASAAESSTAAESTTTATAASAALNNSTPLGPLTRSQVAMLEMLCRMLIEKGRFLDVALVLGALGCRRCGSEADLILSLDDRVAVLQSAVIHARTAGDAALEARLDRVIRVLEFQDVIRKRLQERHDSLAADARRLCGGKGDPVGCPRATGPSVPALEASLSALDKALTELSEAPLELSALYNGYAQQFALWDISLRMIHFAGGCGGGDMDDRSAVVQRLWDNELLRVFEQCREDDPLKRIEAACDAVSTLGSSLHYDPDMLPLAHLAERLESLAAGLPTADGRSTAAEAAVLVEAANRSSELIVRALTAAAGGSTAAVWKVYKPLVYREQGHTVPATPMDSYRTNAAVRRVKVQLLR
;
A
#
# COMPACT_ATOMS: atom_id res chain seq x y z
N MET A 1 45.99 32.19 -9.16
CA MET A 1 45.26 33.05 -10.11
C MET A 1 43.83 32.55 -10.30
N GLU A 2 43.58 31.24 -10.37
CA GLU A 2 42.22 30.66 -10.34
C GLU A 2 41.46 30.90 -9.01
N ALA A 3 42.12 30.88 -7.85
CA ALA A 3 41.47 31.18 -6.56
C ALA A 3 40.99 32.66 -6.43
N LEU A 4 41.69 33.61 -7.06
CA LEU A 4 41.31 35.02 -7.08
C LEU A 4 40.20 35.33 -8.10
N MET A 5 39.99 34.47 -9.10
CA MET A 5 38.84 34.56 -10.00
C MET A 5 37.56 34.04 -9.33
N HIS A 6 37.65 32.98 -8.52
CA HIS A 6 36.49 32.50 -7.76
C HIS A 6 36.02 33.50 -6.69
N ASP A 7 36.94 34.18 -6.00
CA ASP A 7 36.57 35.22 -5.01
C ASP A 7 35.95 36.47 -5.67
N ALA A 8 36.35 36.83 -6.89
CA ALA A 8 35.76 37.95 -7.63
C ALA A 8 34.33 37.64 -8.11
N ASP A 9 34.06 36.40 -8.52
CA ASP A 9 32.72 35.94 -8.90
C ASP A 9 31.79 35.83 -7.67
N LEU A 10 32.31 35.41 -6.52
CA LEU A 10 31.57 35.39 -5.25
C LEU A 10 31.24 36.81 -4.74
N CYS A 11 32.17 37.77 -4.84
CA CYS A 11 31.91 39.17 -4.49
C CYS A 11 30.91 39.85 -5.44
N ASN A 12 30.96 39.57 -6.75
CA ASN A 12 29.97 40.08 -7.70
C ASN A 12 28.58 39.46 -7.49
N ALA A 13 28.50 38.17 -7.16
CA ALA A 13 27.25 37.50 -6.78
C ALA A 13 26.66 38.07 -5.48
N SER A 14 27.52 38.40 -4.50
CA SER A 14 27.14 39.08 -3.25
C SER A 14 26.60 40.51 -3.50
N GLY A 15 27.23 41.27 -4.38
CA GLY A 15 26.76 42.62 -4.75
C GLY A 15 25.42 42.60 -5.50
N ALA A 16 25.25 41.65 -6.43
CA ALA A 16 24.02 41.48 -7.20
C ALA A 16 22.84 41.02 -6.32
N THR A 17 23.08 40.13 -5.35
CA THR A 17 22.06 39.67 -4.40
C THR A 17 21.63 40.79 -3.45
N LEU A 18 22.56 41.62 -2.98
CA LEU A 18 22.23 42.80 -2.16
C LEU A 18 21.44 43.86 -2.94
N ALA A 19 21.80 44.10 -4.21
CA ALA A 19 21.05 45.01 -5.07
C ALA A 19 19.64 44.49 -5.38
N LEU A 20 19.51 43.18 -5.62
CA LEU A 20 18.22 42.51 -5.78
C LEU A 20 17.36 42.64 -4.52
N LEU A 21 17.92 42.38 -3.33
CA LEU A 21 17.21 42.53 -2.06
C LEU A 21 16.77 43.98 -1.80
N ALA A 22 17.60 44.97 -2.18
CA ALA A 22 17.21 46.38 -2.10
C ALA A 22 16.05 46.72 -3.04
N MET A 23 16.08 46.20 -4.28
CA MET A 23 14.97 46.34 -5.22
C MET A 23 13.69 45.66 -4.73
N ILE A 24 13.80 44.45 -4.16
CA ILE A 24 12.67 43.73 -3.57
C ILE A 24 12.08 44.56 -2.42
N LYS A 25 12.89 45.10 -1.52
CA LYS A 25 12.39 45.99 -0.44
C LYS A 25 11.64 47.20 -0.97
N THR A 26 12.12 47.83 -2.04
CA THR A 26 11.41 48.98 -2.65
C THR A 26 10.12 48.57 -3.36
N ALA A 27 10.10 47.38 -3.98
CA ALA A 27 8.92 46.84 -4.66
C ALA A 27 7.83 46.39 -3.66
N LEU A 28 8.22 45.87 -2.50
CA LEU A 28 7.31 45.51 -1.40
C LEU A 28 6.66 46.72 -0.74
N ALA A 29 7.21 47.93 -0.92
CA ALA A 29 6.57 49.16 -0.51
C ALA A 29 5.46 49.62 -1.48
N SER A 30 5.30 48.94 -2.62
CA SER A 30 4.22 49.22 -3.57
C SER A 30 2.90 48.57 -3.11
N ASN A 31 1.78 49.28 -3.28
CA ASN A 31 0.43 48.77 -3.00
C ASN A 31 -0.17 47.95 -4.16
N ASP A 32 0.58 47.73 -5.25
CA ASP A 32 0.08 47.01 -6.41
C ASP A 32 0.31 45.50 -6.24
N THR A 33 -0.76 44.77 -5.91
CA THR A 33 -0.73 43.32 -5.70
C THR A 33 -0.31 42.56 -6.96
N PHE A 34 -0.66 43.04 -8.16
CA PHE A 34 -0.28 42.37 -9.41
C PHE A 34 1.21 42.52 -9.70
N PHE A 35 1.76 43.69 -9.41
CA PHE A 35 3.20 43.93 -9.53
C PHE A 35 3.98 43.08 -8.53
N VAL A 36 3.52 42.99 -7.28
CA VAL A 36 4.14 42.18 -6.24
C VAL A 36 4.07 40.67 -6.58
N ASP A 37 2.94 40.19 -7.09
CA ASP A 37 2.77 38.80 -7.55
C ASP A 37 3.67 38.48 -8.74
N GLY A 38 3.77 39.41 -9.71
CA GLY A 38 4.67 39.28 -10.86
C GLY A 38 6.14 39.27 -10.47
N MET A 39 6.51 40.06 -9.45
CA MET A 39 7.84 40.05 -8.86
C MET A 39 8.12 38.71 -8.17
N TYR A 40 7.21 38.18 -7.34
CA TYR A 40 7.40 36.89 -6.69
C TYR A 40 7.62 35.78 -7.71
N GLY A 41 6.82 35.74 -8.78
CA GLY A 41 7.00 34.78 -9.87
C GLY A 41 8.35 34.90 -10.56
N PHE A 42 8.80 36.14 -10.81
CA PHE A 42 10.12 36.38 -11.41
C PHE A 42 11.27 35.94 -10.49
N VAL A 43 11.20 36.26 -9.20
CA VAL A 43 12.24 35.91 -8.23
C VAL A 43 12.30 34.39 -8.02
N ILE A 44 11.16 33.71 -7.88
CA ILE A 44 11.11 32.26 -7.67
C ILE A 44 11.51 31.50 -8.94
N GLY A 45 11.09 31.98 -10.11
CA GLY A 45 11.34 31.30 -11.38
C GLY A 45 12.75 31.51 -11.95
N ASN A 46 13.34 32.70 -11.77
CA ASN A 46 14.58 33.08 -12.46
C ASN A 46 15.74 33.42 -11.51
N CYS A 47 15.49 33.66 -10.23
CA CYS A 47 16.53 34.02 -9.27
C CYS A 47 16.70 32.90 -8.23
N THR A 48 17.92 32.52 -7.92
CA THR A 48 18.23 31.64 -6.77
C THR A 48 18.02 32.33 -5.41
N ALA A 49 17.30 33.46 -5.38
CA ALA A 49 17.10 34.34 -4.23
C ALA A 49 15.82 34.04 -3.44
N ALA A 50 15.25 32.84 -3.60
CA ALA A 50 14.08 32.38 -2.87
C ALA A 50 14.28 32.44 -1.33
N GLU A 51 15.49 32.14 -0.84
CA GLU A 51 15.82 32.25 0.59
C GLU A 51 15.81 33.71 1.08
N GLY A 52 16.14 34.66 0.19
CA GLY A 52 16.05 36.08 0.50
C GLY A 52 14.61 36.53 0.74
N LEU A 53 13.63 35.96 0.02
CA LEU A 53 12.20 36.26 0.23
C LEU A 53 11.68 35.77 1.58
N LEU A 54 12.15 34.60 2.04
CA LEU A 54 11.79 34.05 3.36
C LEU A 54 12.28 34.99 4.49
N SER A 55 13.50 35.51 4.36
CA SER A 55 14.09 36.42 5.36
C SER A 55 13.42 37.80 5.46
N LEU A 56 12.67 38.21 4.43
CA LEU A 56 12.11 39.56 4.31
C LEU A 56 10.69 39.69 4.87
N ASP A 57 10.07 38.59 5.33
CA ASP A 57 8.66 38.49 5.76
C ASP A 57 7.73 39.32 4.87
N ALA A 58 7.81 39.06 3.57
CA ALA A 58 7.17 39.87 2.55
C ALA A 58 5.62 39.77 2.63
N PRO A 59 4.89 40.89 2.66
CA PRO A 59 3.43 40.89 2.76
C PRO A 59 2.79 40.18 1.55
N GLY A 60 1.78 39.33 1.81
CA GLY A 60 1.03 38.61 0.77
C GLY A 60 1.75 37.42 0.12
N LEU A 61 3.00 37.13 0.51
CA LEU A 61 3.76 35.99 -0.03
C LEU A 61 3.08 34.64 0.29
N GLU A 62 2.50 34.49 1.48
CA GLU A 62 1.75 33.28 1.86
C GLU A 62 0.59 33.01 0.90
N SER A 63 -0.22 34.04 0.64
CA SER A 63 -1.35 33.98 -0.27
C SER A 63 -0.93 33.69 -1.71
N TYR A 64 0.17 34.30 -2.16
CA TYR A 64 0.76 34.02 -3.48
C TYR A 64 1.17 32.55 -3.62
N LEU A 65 1.94 32.02 -2.66
CA LEU A 65 2.44 30.64 -2.70
C LEU A 65 1.31 29.62 -2.59
N ALA A 66 0.29 29.89 -1.78
CA ALA A 66 -0.88 29.03 -1.67
C ALA A 66 -1.71 29.03 -2.97
N ARG A 67 -1.83 30.17 -3.66
CA ARG A 67 -2.57 30.28 -4.92
C ARG A 67 -1.81 29.64 -6.08
N GLU A 68 -0.55 30.03 -6.28
CA GLU A 68 0.27 29.51 -7.37
C GLU A 68 0.67 28.05 -7.16
N GLY A 69 0.85 27.61 -5.90
CA GLY A 69 0.98 26.21 -5.51
C GLY A 69 -0.32 25.40 -5.65
N GLY A 70 -1.40 26.04 -6.08
CA GLY A 70 -2.68 25.40 -6.37
C GLY A 70 -3.40 24.89 -5.13
N LEU A 71 -3.18 25.42 -3.93
CA LEU A 71 -4.02 25.16 -2.74
C LEU A 71 -5.36 25.88 -2.80
N VAL A 72 -5.38 27.08 -3.36
CA VAL A 72 -6.60 27.90 -3.47
C VAL A 72 -7.10 27.89 -4.91
N PRO A 73 -8.35 27.46 -5.19
CA PRO A 73 -8.94 27.58 -6.52
C PRO A 73 -8.94 29.03 -7.01
N ALA A 74 -8.65 29.26 -8.29
CA ALA A 74 -8.56 30.61 -8.87
C ALA A 74 -9.80 31.49 -8.63
N ALA A 75 -10.98 30.88 -8.43
CA ALA A 75 -12.24 31.58 -8.17
C ALA A 75 -12.36 32.17 -6.75
N SER A 76 -11.68 31.61 -5.74
CA SER A 76 -11.73 32.11 -4.35
C SER A 76 -10.57 33.05 -4.00
N ALA A 77 -9.67 33.30 -4.96
CA ALA A 77 -8.49 34.16 -4.78
C ALA A 77 -8.80 35.67 -4.81
N ALA A 78 -9.99 36.09 -5.24
CA ALA A 78 -10.31 37.49 -5.48
C ALA A 78 -10.73 38.30 -4.23
N GLU A 79 -10.96 37.67 -3.07
CA GLU A 79 -11.75 38.30 -1.99
C GLU A 79 -11.06 38.45 -0.61
N SER A 80 -9.84 37.96 -0.36
CA SER A 80 -9.26 38.01 1.00
C SER A 80 -7.98 38.83 1.13
N SER A 81 -8.05 39.94 1.88
CA SER A 81 -6.91 40.78 2.27
C SER A 81 -6.45 40.53 3.72
N THR A 82 -5.17 40.20 3.89
CA THR A 82 -4.24 40.52 5.00
C THR A 82 -4.44 39.96 6.42
N ALA A 83 -5.64 39.62 6.88
CA ALA A 83 -5.83 39.04 8.25
C ALA A 83 -6.45 37.63 8.25
N ALA A 84 -7.07 37.24 7.13
CA ALA A 84 -7.66 35.91 6.95
C ALA A 84 -6.68 34.90 6.33
N GLU A 85 -5.45 35.32 5.99
CA GLU A 85 -4.51 34.55 5.16
C GLU A 85 -4.09 33.22 5.79
N SER A 86 -3.83 33.21 7.09
CA SER A 86 -3.50 31.97 7.81
C SER A 86 -4.67 31.00 7.90
N THR A 87 -5.89 31.53 8.03
CA THR A 87 -7.11 30.73 8.09
C THR A 87 -7.48 30.19 6.71
N THR A 88 -7.24 30.95 5.62
CA THR A 88 -7.53 30.51 4.26
C THR A 88 -6.58 29.42 3.81
N THR A 89 -5.27 29.50 4.14
CA THR A 89 -4.31 28.44 3.80
C THR A 89 -4.61 27.14 4.54
N ALA A 90 -4.85 27.20 5.85
CA ALA A 90 -5.21 26.02 6.66
C ALA A 90 -6.54 25.39 6.20
N THR A 91 -7.55 26.22 5.91
CA THR A 91 -8.87 25.74 5.43
C THR A 91 -8.76 25.10 4.06
N ALA A 92 -8.03 25.72 3.13
CA ALA A 92 -7.81 25.18 1.79
C ALA A 92 -7.00 23.88 1.82
N ALA A 93 -5.95 23.82 2.64
CA ALA A 93 -5.14 22.62 2.82
C ALA A 93 -5.94 21.48 3.48
N SER A 94 -6.77 21.78 4.47
CA SER A 94 -7.68 20.81 5.08
C SER A 94 -8.73 20.30 4.08
N ALA A 95 -9.30 21.20 3.26
CA ALA A 95 -10.25 20.84 2.20
C ALA A 95 -9.61 19.97 1.10
N ALA A 96 -8.35 20.26 0.75
CA ALA A 96 -7.54 19.47 -0.17
C ALA A 96 -7.25 18.07 0.37
N LEU A 97 -6.87 17.97 1.65
CA LEU A 97 -6.59 16.70 2.33
C LEU A 97 -7.84 15.83 2.46
N ASN A 98 -9.02 16.44 2.57
CA ASN A 98 -10.31 15.73 2.66
C ASN A 98 -10.89 15.34 1.29
N ASN A 99 -10.17 15.57 0.17
CA ASN A 99 -10.69 15.41 -1.19
C ASN A 99 -12.01 16.16 -1.46
N SER A 100 -12.34 17.16 -0.65
CA SER A 100 -13.58 17.94 -0.81
C SER A 100 -13.51 18.94 -1.98
N THR A 101 -12.31 19.17 -2.50
CA THR A 101 -12.08 20.05 -3.64
C THR A 101 -11.21 19.29 -4.65
N PRO A 102 -11.70 18.97 -5.86
CA PRO A 102 -10.91 18.30 -6.88
C PRO A 102 -9.84 19.28 -7.36
N LEU A 103 -8.62 19.08 -6.88
CA LEU A 103 -7.47 19.87 -7.27
C LEU A 103 -6.80 19.17 -8.45
N GLY A 104 -6.43 19.95 -9.46
CA GLY A 104 -5.77 19.45 -10.66
C GLY A 104 -4.42 18.79 -10.37
N PRO A 105 -3.82 18.10 -11.36
CA PRO A 105 -2.50 17.51 -11.20
C PRO A 105 -1.46 18.57 -10.86
N LEU A 106 -0.56 18.24 -9.93
CA LEU A 106 0.53 19.11 -9.54
C LEU A 106 1.59 19.21 -10.64
N THR A 107 2.16 20.41 -10.83
CA THR A 107 3.38 20.64 -11.62
C THR A 107 4.62 20.73 -10.71
N ARG A 108 5.83 20.55 -11.27
CA ARG A 108 7.08 20.64 -10.50
C ARG A 108 7.28 22.00 -9.83
N SER A 109 6.90 23.08 -10.52
CA SER A 109 6.95 24.43 -9.96
C SER A 109 5.97 24.59 -8.79
N GLN A 110 4.79 24.00 -8.88
CA GLN A 110 3.80 24.01 -7.80
C GLN A 110 4.32 23.31 -6.54
N VAL A 111 4.96 22.15 -6.69
CA VAL A 111 5.57 21.43 -5.55
C VAL A 111 6.65 22.29 -4.89
N ALA A 112 7.54 22.91 -5.68
CA ALA A 112 8.58 23.79 -5.15
C ALA A 112 8.00 25.01 -4.40
N MET A 113 6.90 25.59 -4.89
CA MET A 113 6.22 26.70 -4.22
C MET A 113 5.57 26.25 -2.90
N LEU A 114 4.98 25.06 -2.86
CA LEU A 114 4.42 24.48 -1.63
C LEU A 114 5.50 24.11 -0.61
N GLU A 115 6.65 23.60 -1.04
CA GLU A 115 7.80 23.38 -0.17
C GLU A 115 8.33 24.69 0.42
N MET A 116 8.38 25.76 -0.38
CA MET A 116 8.79 27.07 0.10
C MET A 116 7.77 27.64 1.11
N LEU A 117 6.48 27.45 0.86
CA LEU A 117 5.41 27.78 1.81
C LEU A 117 5.60 27.04 3.14
N CYS A 118 5.91 25.73 3.10
CA CYS A 118 6.19 24.96 4.32
C CYS A 118 7.38 25.51 5.10
N ARG A 119 8.49 25.88 4.43
CA ARG A 119 9.66 26.48 5.10
C ARG A 119 9.31 27.79 5.79
N MET A 120 8.57 28.66 5.10
CA MET A 120 8.09 29.92 5.68
C MET A 120 7.19 29.68 6.91
N LEU A 121 6.30 28.70 6.86
CA LEU A 121 5.40 28.38 7.97
C LEU A 121 6.15 27.75 9.17
N ILE A 122 7.21 26.99 8.91
CA ILE A 122 8.11 26.46 9.96
C ILE A 122 8.82 27.60 10.68
N GLU A 123 9.37 28.59 9.95
CA GLU A 123 10.00 29.77 10.54
C GLU A 123 9.01 30.58 11.39
N LYS A 124 7.74 30.62 10.99
CA LYS A 124 6.65 31.25 11.74
C LYS A 124 6.11 30.39 12.90
N GLY A 125 6.63 29.18 13.11
CA GLY A 125 6.21 28.25 14.17
C GLY A 125 4.80 27.66 13.98
N ARG A 126 4.23 27.75 12.78
CA ARG A 126 2.86 27.29 12.46
C ARG A 126 2.84 25.83 12.00
N PHE A 127 3.21 24.91 12.90
CA PHE A 127 3.38 23.49 12.57
C PHE A 127 2.10 22.77 12.13
N LEU A 128 0.93 23.20 12.61
CA LEU A 128 -0.35 22.63 12.20
C LEU A 128 -0.60 22.87 10.70
N ASP A 129 -0.34 24.09 10.23
CA ASP A 129 -0.57 24.48 8.85
C ASP A 129 0.42 23.79 7.91
N VAL A 130 1.67 23.62 8.35
CA VAL A 130 2.69 22.81 7.65
C VAL A 130 2.19 21.37 7.48
N ALA A 131 1.67 20.76 8.54
CA ALA A 131 1.16 19.39 8.48
C ALA A 131 -0.02 19.26 7.51
N LEU A 132 -0.92 20.25 7.46
CA LEU A 132 -2.03 20.27 6.51
C LEU A 132 -1.55 20.45 5.06
N VAL A 133 -0.59 21.35 4.80
CA VAL A 133 -0.04 21.58 3.46
C VAL A 133 0.73 20.35 2.95
N LEU A 134 1.59 19.75 3.77
CA LEU A 134 2.31 18.52 3.42
C LEU A 134 1.36 17.33 3.26
N GLY A 135 0.33 17.23 4.11
CA GLY A 135 -0.74 16.25 3.97
C GLY A 135 -1.45 16.37 2.63
N ALA A 136 -1.85 17.59 2.26
CA ALA A 136 -2.47 17.87 0.98
C ALA A 136 -1.53 17.57 -0.21
N LEU A 137 -0.23 17.87 -0.08
CA LEU A 137 0.78 17.55 -1.09
C LEU A 137 0.87 16.04 -1.33
N GLY A 138 0.96 15.23 -0.27
CA GLY A 138 1.03 13.78 -0.35
C GLY A 138 -0.21 13.12 -0.96
N CYS A 139 -1.39 13.72 -0.75
CA CYS A 139 -2.68 13.21 -1.24
C CYS A 139 -3.05 13.65 -2.68
N ARG A 140 -2.31 14.57 -3.30
CA ARG A 140 -2.67 15.12 -4.62
C ARG A 140 -2.29 14.23 -5.79
N ARG A 141 -2.99 14.35 -6.91
CA ARG A 141 -2.62 13.66 -8.16
C ARG A 141 -1.37 14.31 -8.77
N CYS A 142 -0.44 13.51 -9.27
CA CYS A 142 0.64 14.02 -10.14
C CYS A 142 0.15 14.07 -11.59
N GLY A 143 0.75 14.94 -12.41
CA GLY A 143 0.54 14.96 -13.85
C GLY A 143 1.00 13.66 -14.54
N SER A 144 0.54 13.46 -15.77
CA SER A 144 0.72 12.22 -16.54
C SER A 144 2.18 11.96 -16.99
N GLU A 145 2.60 10.70 -16.76
CA GLU A 145 3.68 9.84 -17.28
C GLU A 145 5.11 10.36 -17.55
N ALA A 146 5.34 11.57 -18.06
CA ALA A 146 6.73 12.01 -18.37
C ALA A 146 7.41 12.74 -17.22
N ASP A 147 6.62 13.26 -16.27
CA ASP A 147 7.07 14.14 -15.19
C ASP A 147 6.30 13.77 -13.91
N LEU A 148 6.40 12.50 -13.49
CA LEU A 148 5.85 12.04 -12.21
C LEU A 148 6.63 12.75 -11.09
N ILE A 149 6.10 13.88 -10.62
CA ILE A 149 6.86 14.79 -9.75
C ILE A 149 7.10 14.19 -8.36
N LEU A 150 6.18 13.37 -7.85
CA LEU A 150 6.30 12.69 -6.57
C LEU A 150 6.01 11.20 -6.75
N SER A 151 7.03 10.37 -6.53
CA SER A 151 6.87 8.93 -6.45
C SER A 151 6.05 8.52 -5.22
N LEU A 152 5.55 7.29 -5.18
CA LEU A 152 4.86 6.77 -3.99
C LEU A 152 5.75 6.83 -2.73
N ASP A 153 7.05 6.55 -2.89
CA ASP A 153 8.01 6.61 -1.78
C ASP A 153 8.22 8.05 -1.29
N ASP A 154 8.32 9.02 -2.20
CA ASP A 154 8.43 10.45 -1.85
C ASP A 154 7.17 10.95 -1.13
N ARG A 155 5.99 10.49 -1.56
CA ARG A 155 4.71 10.82 -0.90
C ARG A 155 4.67 10.30 0.53
N VAL A 156 5.15 9.07 0.76
CA VAL A 156 5.27 8.51 2.11
C VAL A 156 6.22 9.36 2.95
N ALA A 157 7.37 9.77 2.41
CA ALA A 157 8.32 10.63 3.13
C ALA A 157 7.73 12.03 3.48
N VAL A 158 6.99 12.63 2.55
CA VAL A 158 6.28 13.90 2.77
C VAL A 158 5.21 13.74 3.86
N LEU A 159 4.44 12.65 3.84
CA LEU A 159 3.41 12.39 4.84
C LEU A 159 3.99 12.06 6.22
N GLN A 160 5.11 11.34 6.28
CA GLN A 160 5.85 11.13 7.54
C GLN A 160 6.33 12.45 8.13
N SER A 161 6.79 13.37 7.29
CA SER A 161 7.14 14.73 7.72
C SER A 161 5.91 15.48 8.24
N ALA A 162 4.76 15.34 7.57
CA ALA A 162 3.49 15.91 8.04
C ALA A 162 3.07 15.36 9.41
N VAL A 163 3.26 14.06 9.67
CA VAL A 163 3.01 13.42 10.98
C VAL A 163 3.87 14.03 12.08
N ILE A 164 5.17 14.24 11.81
CA ILE A 164 6.09 14.87 12.77
C ILE A 164 5.60 16.28 13.13
N HIS A 165 5.17 17.07 12.14
CA HIS A 165 4.66 18.41 12.36
C HIS A 165 3.30 18.40 13.09
N ALA A 166 2.39 17.48 12.77
CA ALA A 166 1.12 17.30 13.49
C ALA A 166 1.33 16.94 14.96
N ARG A 167 2.28 16.03 15.24
CA ARG A 167 2.69 15.66 16.60
C ARG A 167 3.29 16.83 17.35
N THR A 168 4.14 17.62 16.69
CA THR A 168 4.74 18.84 17.27
C THR A 168 3.67 19.89 17.60
N ALA A 169 2.61 19.97 16.80
CA ALA A 169 1.45 20.82 17.06
C ALA A 169 0.49 20.27 18.13
N GLY A 170 0.61 19.00 18.53
CA GLY A 170 -0.24 18.35 19.51
C GLY A 170 -1.61 17.89 18.98
N ASP A 171 -1.80 17.79 17.66
CA ASP A 171 -3.06 17.33 17.06
C ASP A 171 -3.03 15.82 16.80
N ALA A 172 -3.50 15.05 17.80
CA ALA A 172 -3.58 13.59 17.72
C ALA A 172 -4.59 13.09 16.67
N ALA A 173 -5.62 13.88 16.34
CA ALA A 173 -6.62 13.49 15.33
C ALA A 173 -6.02 13.60 13.92
N LEU A 174 -5.25 14.66 13.66
CA LEU A 174 -4.51 14.82 12.41
C LEU A 174 -3.42 13.75 12.26
N GLU A 175 -2.66 13.47 13.32
CA GLU A 175 -1.64 12.41 13.34
C GLU A 175 -2.26 11.05 12.96
N ALA A 176 -3.32 10.62 13.65
CA ALA A 176 -3.97 9.34 13.38
C ALA A 176 -4.56 9.28 11.95
N ARG A 177 -5.04 10.41 11.42
CA ARG A 177 -5.52 10.51 10.04
C ARG A 177 -4.39 10.35 9.03
N LEU A 178 -3.26 11.03 9.23
CA LEU A 178 -2.10 10.95 8.34
C LEU A 178 -1.47 9.56 8.37
N ASP A 179 -1.33 8.94 9.54
CA ASP A 179 -0.86 7.56 9.70
C ASP A 179 -1.74 6.56 8.93
N ARG A 180 -3.06 6.80 8.92
CA ARG A 180 -3.99 5.99 8.13
C ARG A 180 -3.74 6.13 6.64
N VAL A 181 -3.51 7.35 6.14
CA VAL A 181 -3.20 7.59 4.73
C VAL A 181 -1.88 6.92 4.34
N ILE A 182 -0.85 7.01 5.19
CA ILE A 182 0.44 6.35 4.97
C ILE A 182 0.26 4.84 4.81
N ARG A 183 -0.50 4.19 5.70
CA ARG A 183 -0.76 2.75 5.61
C ARG A 183 -1.51 2.35 4.34
N VAL A 184 -2.43 3.19 3.85
CA VAL A 184 -3.12 2.95 2.56
C VAL A 184 -2.13 3.04 1.39
N LEU A 185 -1.23 4.03 1.41
CA LEU A 185 -0.17 4.16 0.41
C LEU A 185 0.83 3.00 0.45
N GLU A 186 1.15 2.49 1.63
CA GLU A 186 1.97 1.28 1.78
C GLU A 186 1.29 0.07 1.12
N PHE A 187 -0.03 -0.11 1.30
CA PHE A 187 -0.76 -1.15 0.57
C PHE A 187 -0.71 -0.96 -0.93
N GLN A 188 -0.90 0.27 -1.40
CA GLN A 188 -0.82 0.62 -2.81
C GLN A 188 0.57 0.30 -3.40
N ASP A 189 1.64 0.62 -2.68
CA ASP A 189 3.01 0.33 -3.09
C ASP A 189 3.30 -1.17 -3.12
N VAL A 190 2.85 -1.93 -2.12
CA VAL A 190 2.99 -3.39 -2.11
C VAL A 190 2.23 -4.03 -3.28
N ILE A 191 1.00 -3.58 -3.56
CA ILE A 191 0.22 -4.05 -4.73
C ILE A 191 0.99 -3.75 -6.02
N ARG A 192 1.47 -2.51 -6.20
CA ARG A 192 2.25 -2.10 -7.37
C ARG A 192 3.49 -2.97 -7.56
N LYS A 193 4.27 -3.21 -6.51
CA LYS A 193 5.46 -4.07 -6.56
C LYS A 193 5.12 -5.50 -6.98
N ARG A 194 4.04 -6.08 -6.43
CA ARG A 194 3.56 -7.43 -6.83
C ARG A 194 3.10 -7.48 -8.28
N LEU A 195 2.41 -6.45 -8.75
CA LEU A 195 1.99 -6.37 -10.16
C LEU A 195 3.19 -6.17 -11.09
N GLN A 196 4.21 -5.43 -10.67
CA GLN A 196 5.46 -5.30 -11.41
C GLN A 196 6.22 -6.63 -11.52
N GLU A 197 6.37 -7.37 -10.41
CA GLU A 197 6.98 -8.70 -10.41
C GLU A 197 6.24 -9.65 -11.38
N ARG A 198 4.90 -9.61 -11.35
CA ARG A 198 4.07 -10.39 -12.26
C ARG A 198 4.23 -9.95 -13.72
N HIS A 199 4.24 -8.65 -13.97
CA HIS A 199 4.49 -8.07 -15.29
C HIS A 199 5.84 -8.55 -15.85
N ASP A 200 6.92 -8.44 -15.07
CA ASP A 200 8.27 -8.82 -15.48
C ASP A 200 8.38 -10.32 -15.77
N SER A 201 7.70 -11.16 -14.98
CA SER A 201 7.62 -12.61 -15.21
C SER A 201 6.91 -12.94 -16.53
N LEU A 202 5.77 -12.30 -16.81
CA LEU A 202 5.01 -12.50 -18.05
C LEU A 202 5.75 -11.96 -19.27
N ALA A 203 6.45 -10.82 -19.13
CA ALA A 203 7.29 -10.25 -20.18
C ALA A 203 8.50 -11.17 -20.48
N ALA A 204 9.10 -11.80 -19.47
CA ALA A 204 10.15 -12.79 -19.66
C ALA A 204 9.63 -14.04 -20.40
N ASP A 205 8.44 -14.52 -20.06
CA ASP A 205 7.81 -15.66 -20.75
C ASP A 205 7.42 -15.31 -22.19
N ALA A 206 6.93 -14.09 -22.45
CA ALA A 206 6.67 -13.61 -23.81
C ALA A 206 7.94 -13.61 -24.66
N ARG A 207 9.06 -13.11 -24.11
CA ARG A 207 10.36 -13.10 -24.80
C ARG A 207 10.87 -14.52 -25.08
N ARG A 208 10.65 -15.48 -24.18
CA ARG A 208 11.02 -16.89 -24.39
C ARG A 208 10.23 -17.53 -25.54
N LEU A 209 8.93 -17.24 -25.62
CA LEU A 209 8.05 -17.75 -26.68
C LEU A 209 8.38 -17.13 -28.06
N CYS A 210 8.71 -15.84 -28.10
CA CYS A 210 9.04 -15.13 -29.35
C CYS A 210 10.51 -15.31 -29.78
N GLY A 211 11.42 -15.62 -28.86
CA GLY A 211 12.86 -15.82 -29.10
C GLY A 211 13.25 -17.22 -29.58
N GLY A 212 12.33 -18.20 -29.53
CA GLY A 212 12.54 -19.57 -30.01
C GLY A 212 12.52 -19.69 -31.53
N LYS A 213 13.47 -19.05 -32.23
CA LYS A 213 13.79 -19.36 -33.64
C LYS A 213 14.74 -20.56 -33.69
N GLY A 214 14.20 -21.77 -33.76
CA GLY A 214 15.00 -22.98 -33.99
C GLY A 214 14.20 -24.28 -33.92
N ASP A 215 13.99 -24.88 -35.08
CA ASP A 215 13.51 -26.24 -35.39
C ASP A 215 12.00 -26.58 -35.31
N PRO A 216 11.35 -26.81 -36.48
CA PRO A 216 10.01 -27.34 -36.56
C PRO A 216 10.04 -28.87 -36.70
N VAL A 217 10.27 -29.62 -35.61
CA VAL A 217 10.00 -31.07 -35.63
C VAL A 217 9.35 -31.51 -34.33
N GLY A 218 8.02 -31.70 -34.40
CA GLY A 218 7.29 -32.74 -33.68
C GLY A 218 7.40 -32.75 -32.15
N CYS A 219 6.68 -31.85 -31.47
CA CYS A 219 6.22 -32.09 -30.10
C CYS A 219 4.71 -31.77 -30.00
N PRO A 220 3.88 -32.72 -29.54
CA PRO A 220 2.48 -32.45 -29.28
C PRO A 220 2.32 -31.71 -27.94
N ARG A 221 1.68 -30.53 -28.01
CA ARG A 221 0.86 -29.90 -26.96
C ARG A 221 1.55 -29.52 -25.63
N ALA A 222 1.66 -28.21 -25.40
CA ALA A 222 1.52 -27.64 -24.06
C ALA A 222 0.46 -26.54 -24.11
N THR A 223 -0.56 -26.67 -23.26
CA THR A 223 -1.61 -25.69 -22.96
C THR A 223 -1.01 -24.45 -22.31
N GLY A 224 -0.18 -23.72 -23.03
CA GLY A 224 0.26 -22.37 -22.66
C GLY A 224 -0.76 -21.32 -23.12
N PRO A 225 -0.84 -20.16 -22.44
CA PRO A 225 -1.67 -19.05 -22.93
C PRO A 225 -1.24 -18.67 -24.34
N SER A 226 -2.21 -18.40 -25.23
CA SER A 226 -1.92 -17.93 -26.57
C SER A 226 -1.21 -16.57 -26.52
N VAL A 227 -0.28 -16.31 -27.45
CA VAL A 227 0.43 -15.02 -27.58
C VAL A 227 -0.49 -13.79 -27.42
N PRO A 228 -1.68 -13.70 -28.06
CA PRO A 228 -2.58 -12.56 -27.87
C PRO A 228 -3.19 -12.46 -26.45
N ALA A 229 -3.35 -13.58 -25.73
CA ALA A 229 -3.84 -13.54 -24.34
C ALA A 229 -2.76 -13.01 -23.38
N LEU A 230 -1.48 -13.29 -23.68
CA LEU A 230 -0.35 -12.78 -22.93
C LEU A 230 -0.18 -11.26 -23.13
N GLU A 231 -0.28 -10.79 -24.38
CA GLU A 231 -0.25 -9.36 -24.71
C GLU A 231 -1.40 -8.58 -24.07
N ALA A 232 -2.63 -9.13 -24.09
CA ALA A 232 -3.76 -8.52 -23.40
C ALA A 232 -3.52 -8.41 -21.88
N SER A 233 -2.94 -9.45 -21.27
CA SER A 233 -2.61 -9.46 -19.84
C SER A 233 -1.52 -8.43 -19.48
N LEU A 234 -0.50 -8.28 -20.32
CA LEU A 234 0.54 -7.26 -20.15
C LEU A 234 -0.06 -5.86 -20.26
N SER A 235 -0.89 -5.60 -21.28
CA SER A 235 -1.54 -4.29 -21.44
C SER A 235 -2.47 -3.91 -20.28
N ALA A 236 -3.10 -4.91 -19.65
CA ALA A 236 -3.91 -4.69 -18.46
C ALA A 236 -3.05 -4.37 -17.22
N LEU A 237 -1.89 -5.03 -17.09
CA LEU A 237 -0.93 -4.74 -16.03
C LEU A 237 -0.28 -3.36 -16.21
N ASP A 238 0.08 -2.97 -17.43
CA ASP A 238 0.63 -1.64 -17.72
C ASP A 238 -0.32 -0.54 -17.29
N LYS A 239 -1.61 -0.65 -17.67
CA LYS A 239 -2.65 0.29 -17.23
C LYS A 239 -2.81 0.33 -15.71
N ALA A 240 -2.79 -0.83 -15.06
CA ALA A 240 -2.89 -0.89 -13.61
C ALA A 240 -1.68 -0.24 -12.92
N LEU A 241 -0.47 -0.43 -13.46
CA LEU A 241 0.76 0.15 -12.92
C LEU A 241 0.81 1.66 -13.08
N THR A 242 0.34 2.20 -14.22
CA THR A 242 0.27 3.65 -14.44
C THR A 242 -0.73 4.29 -13.48
N GLU A 243 -1.95 3.76 -13.39
CA GLU A 243 -2.98 4.24 -12.45
C GLU A 243 -2.52 4.19 -10.98
N LEU A 244 -1.86 3.09 -10.57
CA LEU A 244 -1.32 2.95 -9.21
C LEU A 244 -0.16 3.89 -8.92
N SER A 245 0.48 4.50 -9.93
CA SER A 245 1.58 5.44 -9.74
C SER A 245 1.13 6.90 -9.70
N GLU A 246 -0.02 7.24 -10.31
CA GLU A 246 -0.45 8.63 -10.50
C GLU A 246 -1.03 9.30 -9.24
N ALA A 247 -1.84 8.56 -8.48
CA ALA A 247 -2.64 9.13 -7.41
C ALA A 247 -2.80 8.16 -6.23
N PRO A 248 -2.87 8.66 -4.98
CA PRO A 248 -3.28 7.85 -3.85
C PRO A 248 -4.73 7.43 -4.06
N LEU A 249 -4.98 6.13 -3.97
CA LEU A 249 -6.31 5.55 -4.09
C LEU A 249 -6.91 5.31 -2.71
N GLU A 250 -8.24 5.33 -2.65
CA GLU A 250 -8.95 4.93 -1.44
C GLU A 250 -8.82 3.42 -1.19
N LEU A 251 -8.87 3.02 0.08
CA LEU A 251 -8.73 1.61 0.48
C LEU A 251 -9.73 0.68 -0.23
N SER A 252 -10.98 1.13 -0.40
CA SER A 252 -12.03 0.40 -1.10
C SER A 252 -11.75 0.25 -2.60
N ALA A 253 -11.19 1.28 -3.24
CA ALA A 253 -10.78 1.26 -4.64
C ALA A 253 -9.59 0.30 -4.83
N LEU A 254 -8.60 0.32 -3.93
CA LEU A 254 -7.50 -0.65 -3.93
C LEU A 254 -8.00 -2.08 -3.79
N TYR A 255 -8.96 -2.31 -2.89
CA TYR A 255 -9.48 -3.65 -2.61
C TYR A 255 -10.27 -4.22 -3.80
N ASN A 256 -11.28 -3.48 -4.28
CA ASN A 256 -12.17 -3.92 -5.35
C ASN A 256 -11.54 -3.82 -6.75
N GLY A 257 -10.68 -2.82 -6.95
CA GLY A 257 -10.05 -2.52 -8.24
C GLY A 257 -8.82 -3.38 -8.52
N TYR A 258 -8.04 -3.72 -7.49
CA TYR A 258 -6.74 -4.37 -7.71
C TYR A 258 -6.58 -5.65 -6.88
N ALA A 259 -6.72 -5.58 -5.56
CA ALA A 259 -6.41 -6.73 -4.70
C ALA A 259 -7.26 -7.96 -5.04
N GLN A 260 -8.57 -7.78 -5.22
CA GLN A 260 -9.48 -8.86 -5.59
C GLN A 260 -9.31 -9.31 -7.06
N GLN A 261 -9.14 -8.36 -7.99
CA GLN A 261 -9.02 -8.67 -9.42
C GLN A 261 -7.75 -9.46 -9.74
N PHE A 262 -6.64 -9.14 -9.06
CA PHE A 262 -5.36 -9.80 -9.25
C PHE A 262 -5.10 -10.96 -8.28
N ALA A 263 -6.10 -11.34 -7.46
CA ALA A 263 -6.03 -12.45 -6.50
C ALA A 263 -4.89 -12.30 -5.47
N LEU A 264 -4.71 -11.08 -4.94
CA LEU A 264 -3.75 -10.73 -3.89
C LEU A 264 -4.42 -10.91 -2.52
N TRP A 265 -4.67 -12.16 -2.13
CA TRP A 265 -5.47 -12.51 -0.96
C TRP A 265 -4.75 -12.18 0.37
N ASP A 266 -3.44 -12.34 0.41
CA ASP A 266 -2.59 -11.93 1.53
C ASP A 266 -2.74 -10.44 1.85
N ILE A 267 -2.68 -9.59 0.82
CA ILE A 267 -2.87 -8.14 0.96
C ILE A 267 -4.33 -7.83 1.34
N SER A 268 -5.29 -8.53 0.72
CA SER A 268 -6.72 -8.37 1.00
C SER A 268 -7.05 -8.62 2.48
N LEU A 269 -6.46 -9.66 3.09
CA LEU A 269 -6.61 -9.94 4.52
C LEU A 269 -6.03 -8.82 5.40
N ARG A 270 -4.85 -8.31 5.06
CA ARG A 270 -4.25 -7.18 5.80
C ARG A 270 -5.06 -5.89 5.67
N MET A 271 -5.64 -5.62 4.50
CA MET A 271 -6.51 -4.47 4.26
C MET A 271 -7.81 -4.57 5.07
N ILE A 272 -8.41 -5.76 5.16
CA ILE A 272 -9.61 -6.00 5.98
C ILE A 272 -9.30 -5.84 7.46
N HIS A 273 -8.18 -6.38 7.96
CA HIS A 273 -7.75 -6.16 9.34
C HIS A 273 -7.58 -4.66 9.64
N PHE A 274 -6.91 -3.94 8.73
CA PHE A 274 -6.74 -2.50 8.83
C PHE A 274 -8.07 -1.72 8.81
N ALA A 275 -9.03 -2.13 8.00
CA ALA A 275 -10.38 -1.54 7.96
C ALA A 275 -11.22 -1.90 9.20
N GLY A 276 -11.09 -3.14 9.70
CA GLY A 276 -11.87 -3.71 10.79
C GLY A 276 -11.60 -3.08 12.16
N GLY A 277 -10.40 -2.52 12.36
CA GLY A 277 -10.10 -1.64 13.51
C GLY A 277 -10.93 -0.34 13.55
N CYS A 278 -11.73 -0.08 12.51
CA CYS A 278 -12.47 1.15 12.32
C CYS A 278 -13.99 0.91 12.15
N GLY A 279 -14.64 0.27 13.13
CA GLY A 279 -16.10 0.36 13.31
C GLY A 279 -16.90 -0.89 12.96
N GLY A 280 -17.90 -1.15 13.81
CA GLY A 280 -18.75 -2.34 13.85
C GLY A 280 -19.61 -2.54 12.62
N GLY A 281 -19.43 -3.69 12.00
CA GLY A 281 -20.31 -4.27 11.01
C GLY A 281 -20.62 -5.70 11.46
N ASP A 282 -21.66 -6.28 10.86
CA ASP A 282 -22.18 -7.59 11.25
C ASP A 282 -21.06 -8.64 11.29
N MET A 283 -20.82 -9.18 12.49
CA MET A 283 -19.65 -10.00 12.80
C MET A 283 -19.65 -11.33 12.03
N ASP A 284 -20.84 -11.87 11.76
CA ASP A 284 -21.00 -13.16 11.09
C ASP A 284 -20.64 -13.09 9.60
N ASP A 285 -20.97 -12.00 8.92
CA ASP A 285 -20.63 -11.79 7.50
C ASP A 285 -19.12 -11.59 7.29
N ARG A 286 -18.44 -10.92 8.23
CA ARG A 286 -16.99 -10.69 8.18
C ARG A 286 -16.21 -11.99 8.33
N SER A 287 -16.59 -12.83 9.29
CA SER A 287 -15.94 -14.12 9.52
C SER A 287 -16.00 -15.02 8.28
N ALA A 288 -17.16 -15.08 7.60
CA ALA A 288 -17.31 -15.86 6.37
C ALA A 288 -16.43 -15.34 5.21
N VAL A 289 -16.30 -14.02 5.06
CA VAL A 289 -15.43 -13.42 4.04
C VAL A 289 -13.96 -13.72 4.31
N VAL A 290 -13.52 -13.55 5.56
CA VAL A 290 -12.14 -13.85 5.99
C VAL A 290 -11.79 -15.32 5.75
N GLN A 291 -12.69 -16.25 6.10
CA GLN A 291 -12.51 -17.69 5.84
C GLN A 291 -12.33 -17.99 4.34
N ARG A 292 -13.13 -17.36 3.47
CA ARG A 292 -13.00 -17.53 2.00
C ARG A 292 -11.69 -16.97 1.46
N LEU A 293 -11.20 -15.86 2.00
CA LEU A 293 -9.92 -15.28 1.59
C LEU A 293 -8.74 -16.17 2.00
N TRP A 294 -8.79 -16.73 3.21
CA TRP A 294 -7.82 -17.72 3.67
C TRP A 294 -7.86 -18.99 2.83
N ASP A 295 -9.04 -19.46 2.45
CA ASP A 295 -9.18 -20.58 1.51
C ASP A 295 -8.45 -20.27 0.21
N ASN A 296 -8.78 -19.15 -0.44
CA ASN A 296 -8.17 -18.77 -1.71
C ASN A 296 -6.65 -18.58 -1.61
N GLU A 297 -6.13 -18.08 -0.48
CA GLU A 297 -4.69 -17.95 -0.26
C GLU A 297 -3.99 -19.30 -0.11
N LEU A 298 -4.56 -20.20 0.71
CA LEU A 298 -4.04 -21.56 0.87
C LEU A 298 -4.04 -22.32 -0.46
N LEU A 299 -5.11 -22.18 -1.25
CA LEU A 299 -5.22 -22.73 -2.59
C LEU A 299 -4.13 -22.19 -3.52
N ARG A 300 -3.99 -20.87 -3.55
CA ARG A 300 -3.01 -20.18 -4.40
C ARG A 300 -1.59 -20.66 -4.09
N VAL A 301 -1.20 -20.72 -2.83
CA VAL A 301 0.14 -21.18 -2.41
C VAL A 301 0.34 -22.65 -2.74
N PHE A 302 -0.66 -23.48 -2.50
CA PHE A 302 -0.60 -24.91 -2.79
C PHE A 302 -0.43 -25.19 -4.29
N GLU A 303 -1.12 -24.44 -5.16
CA GLU A 303 -1.03 -24.57 -6.62
C GLU A 303 0.24 -23.95 -7.22
N GLN A 304 0.75 -22.86 -6.63
CA GLN A 304 1.98 -22.20 -7.10
C GLN A 304 3.24 -23.02 -6.85
N CYS A 305 3.24 -23.87 -5.81
CA CYS A 305 4.32 -24.81 -5.55
C CYS A 305 4.31 -25.95 -6.58
N ARG A 306 5.00 -25.72 -7.71
CA ARG A 306 5.19 -26.69 -8.81
C ARG A 306 6.07 -27.89 -8.46
N GLU A 307 6.53 -28.00 -7.23
CA GLU A 307 7.30 -29.17 -6.80
C GLU A 307 6.41 -30.42 -6.76
N ASP A 308 6.95 -31.55 -7.20
CA ASP A 308 6.23 -32.83 -7.23
C ASP A 308 6.01 -33.43 -5.83
N ASP A 309 6.68 -32.90 -4.80
CA ASP A 309 6.56 -33.37 -3.42
C ASP A 309 5.37 -32.71 -2.70
N PRO A 310 4.32 -33.48 -2.32
CA PRO A 310 3.16 -32.94 -1.62
C PRO A 310 3.50 -32.36 -0.23
N LEU A 311 4.56 -32.85 0.43
CA LEU A 311 4.93 -32.36 1.76
C LEU A 311 5.42 -30.90 1.71
N LYS A 312 6.15 -30.55 0.65
CA LYS A 312 6.64 -29.17 0.46
C LYS A 312 5.54 -28.19 0.09
N ARG A 313 4.50 -28.63 -0.62
CA ARG A 313 3.31 -27.81 -0.87
C ARG A 313 2.58 -27.48 0.43
N ILE A 314 2.49 -28.46 1.33
CA ILE A 314 1.89 -28.27 2.66
C ILE A 314 2.79 -27.39 3.53
N GLU A 315 4.11 -27.56 3.47
CA GLU A 315 5.07 -26.70 4.18
C GLU A 315 4.94 -25.25 3.73
N ALA A 316 4.87 -24.99 2.42
CA ALA A 316 4.63 -23.65 1.89
C ALA A 316 3.31 -23.03 2.37
N ALA A 317 2.23 -23.83 2.42
CA ALA A 317 0.95 -23.38 2.97
C ALA A 317 1.04 -23.08 4.47
N CYS A 318 1.78 -23.88 5.23
CA CYS A 318 2.05 -23.67 6.65
C CYS A 318 2.90 -22.40 6.89
N ASP A 319 3.88 -22.15 6.04
CA ASP A 319 4.72 -20.95 6.08
C ASP A 319 3.92 -19.69 5.73
N ALA A 320 3.01 -19.78 4.76
CA ALA A 320 2.08 -18.70 4.43
C ALA A 320 1.17 -18.35 5.63
N VAL A 321 0.64 -19.36 6.34
CA VAL A 321 -0.17 -19.15 7.55
C VAL A 321 0.67 -18.53 8.68
N SER A 322 1.91 -18.98 8.86
CA SER A 322 2.80 -18.46 9.91
C SER A 322 3.19 -16.99 9.66
N THR A 323 3.57 -16.68 8.42
CA THR A 323 4.00 -15.33 8.02
C THR A 323 2.84 -14.34 7.98
N LEU A 324 1.69 -14.74 7.41
CA LEU A 324 0.52 -13.88 7.35
C LEU A 324 -0.14 -13.75 8.74
N GLY A 325 -0.24 -14.85 9.49
CA GLY A 325 -0.81 -14.85 10.84
C GLY A 325 -0.04 -13.98 11.82
N SER A 326 1.30 -14.04 11.80
CA SER A 326 2.12 -13.15 12.63
C SER A 326 1.96 -11.67 12.25
N SER A 327 1.76 -11.35 10.96
CA SER A 327 1.53 -9.97 10.50
C SER A 327 0.17 -9.39 10.92
N LEU A 328 -0.83 -10.25 11.08
CA LEU A 328 -2.19 -9.85 11.48
C LEU A 328 -2.29 -9.61 12.99
N HIS A 329 -1.28 -10.03 13.78
CA HIS A 329 -1.36 -10.16 15.23
C HIS A 329 -2.51 -11.13 15.63
N TYR A 330 -2.48 -11.69 16.84
CA TYR A 330 -3.51 -12.66 17.24
C TYR A 330 -4.86 -11.95 17.46
N ASP A 331 -5.64 -11.84 16.40
CA ASP A 331 -7.03 -11.39 16.37
C ASP A 331 -7.92 -12.59 15.99
N PRO A 332 -8.82 -13.06 16.89
CA PRO A 332 -9.65 -14.23 16.63
C PRO A 332 -10.59 -14.06 15.42
N ASP A 333 -10.94 -12.82 15.04
CA ASP A 333 -11.86 -12.55 13.94
C ASP A 333 -11.14 -12.60 12.57
N MET A 334 -9.87 -12.19 12.52
CA MET A 334 -9.04 -12.24 11.32
C MET A 334 -8.30 -13.58 11.14
N LEU A 335 -8.14 -14.33 12.23
CA LEU A 335 -7.41 -15.58 12.27
C LEU A 335 -8.30 -16.71 12.78
N PRO A 336 -9.20 -17.24 11.93
CA PRO A 336 -10.12 -18.32 12.29
C PRO A 336 -9.35 -19.65 12.40
N LEU A 337 -8.63 -19.84 13.51
CA LEU A 337 -7.73 -20.99 13.74
C LEU A 337 -8.42 -22.34 13.52
N ALA A 338 -9.70 -22.48 13.88
CA ALA A 338 -10.45 -23.71 13.67
C ALA A 338 -10.64 -24.04 12.18
N HIS A 339 -10.99 -23.03 11.39
CA HIS A 339 -11.13 -23.16 9.94
C HIS A 339 -9.78 -23.44 9.28
N LEU A 340 -8.73 -22.70 9.65
CA LEU A 340 -7.37 -22.90 9.12
C LEU A 340 -6.82 -24.30 9.44
N ALA A 341 -7.02 -24.79 10.65
CA ALA A 341 -6.64 -26.14 11.04
C ALA A 341 -7.39 -27.18 10.17
N GLU A 342 -8.70 -27.05 10.03
CA GLU A 342 -9.49 -27.98 9.20
C GLU A 342 -9.04 -27.97 7.74
N ARG A 343 -8.75 -26.79 7.17
CA ARG A 343 -8.30 -26.65 5.79
C ARG A 343 -6.91 -27.22 5.55
N LEU A 344 -5.94 -26.93 6.41
CA LEU A 344 -4.59 -27.49 6.30
C LEU A 344 -4.60 -29.01 6.46
N GLU A 345 -5.39 -29.55 7.38
CA GLU A 345 -5.57 -31.00 7.54
C GLU A 345 -6.28 -31.63 6.34
N SER A 346 -7.23 -30.92 5.72
CA SER A 346 -7.89 -31.36 4.48
C SER A 346 -6.93 -31.39 3.29
N LEU A 347 -6.07 -30.37 3.15
CA LEU A 347 -5.01 -30.32 2.15
C LEU A 347 -4.00 -31.45 2.36
N ALA A 348 -3.58 -31.67 3.61
CA ALA A 348 -2.70 -32.78 3.97
C ALA A 348 -3.32 -34.15 3.72
N ALA A 349 -4.64 -34.29 3.89
CA ALA A 349 -5.37 -35.51 3.55
C ALA A 349 -5.54 -35.74 2.05
N GLY A 350 -5.06 -34.83 1.20
CA GLY A 350 -5.16 -34.95 -0.26
C GLY A 350 -6.56 -34.74 -0.78
N LEU A 351 -7.47 -34.10 -0.02
CA LEU A 351 -8.77 -33.72 -0.56
C LEU A 351 -8.56 -32.57 -1.55
N PRO A 352 -8.88 -32.78 -2.84
CA PRO A 352 -8.64 -31.78 -3.85
C PRO A 352 -9.55 -30.59 -3.64
N THR A 353 -8.94 -29.48 -3.97
CA THR A 353 -9.48 -28.16 -4.06
C THR A 353 -10.02 -27.98 -5.46
N ALA A 354 -11.35 -27.86 -5.60
CA ALA A 354 -12.13 -27.62 -6.83
C ALA A 354 -11.97 -28.60 -8.01
N ASP A 355 -10.76 -29.02 -8.41
CA ASP A 355 -10.51 -29.86 -9.56
C ASP A 355 -10.14 -31.29 -9.12
N GLY A 356 -11.13 -32.19 -9.13
CA GLY A 356 -11.04 -33.58 -8.69
C GLY A 356 -10.12 -34.49 -9.52
N ARG A 357 -8.82 -34.18 -9.57
CA ARG A 357 -7.78 -35.02 -10.19
C ARG A 357 -6.67 -35.29 -9.17
N SER A 358 -6.89 -36.25 -8.28
CA SER A 358 -5.80 -36.98 -7.64
C SER A 358 -5.88 -38.42 -8.11
N THR A 359 -4.77 -38.94 -8.64
CA THR A 359 -4.64 -40.34 -8.99
C THR A 359 -4.39 -41.17 -7.72
N ALA A 360 -4.86 -42.41 -7.69
CA ALA A 360 -4.74 -43.29 -6.52
C ALA A 360 -3.28 -43.53 -6.03
N ALA A 361 -2.27 -43.25 -6.88
CA ALA A 361 -0.86 -43.31 -6.54
C ALA A 361 -0.38 -42.07 -5.75
N GLU A 362 -0.88 -40.88 -6.07
CA GLU A 362 -0.61 -39.65 -5.31
C GLU A 362 -1.22 -39.73 -3.90
N ALA A 363 -2.40 -40.35 -3.78
CA ALA A 363 -3.07 -40.55 -2.49
C ALA A 363 -2.25 -41.39 -1.49
N ALA A 364 -1.44 -42.35 -1.95
CA ALA A 364 -0.61 -43.18 -1.07
C ALA A 364 0.64 -42.44 -0.56
N VAL A 365 1.29 -41.64 -1.41
CA VAL A 365 2.41 -40.76 -1.02
C VAL A 365 1.93 -39.64 -0.10
N LEU A 366 0.71 -39.12 -0.35
CA LEU A 366 0.03 -38.15 0.51
C LEU A 366 -0.25 -38.68 1.91
N VAL A 367 -0.50 -39.98 2.10
CA VAL A 367 -0.76 -40.56 3.44
C VAL A 367 0.49 -40.59 4.33
N GLU A 368 1.68 -40.84 3.76
CA GLU A 368 2.93 -40.81 4.52
C GLU A 368 3.42 -39.37 4.78
N ALA A 369 3.22 -38.47 3.81
CA ALA A 369 3.40 -37.03 3.98
C ALA A 369 2.42 -36.46 5.04
N ALA A 370 1.18 -36.96 5.08
CA ALA A 370 0.16 -36.52 6.03
C ALA A 370 0.49 -36.85 7.50
N ASN A 371 1.28 -37.89 7.75
CA ASN A 371 1.72 -38.22 9.12
C ASN A 371 2.86 -37.30 9.60
N ARG A 372 3.60 -36.68 8.67
CA ARG A 372 4.66 -35.71 8.98
C ARG A 372 4.16 -34.27 8.94
N SER A 373 3.04 -34.00 8.26
CA SER A 373 2.48 -32.65 8.14
C SER A 373 1.78 -32.17 9.40
N SER A 374 1.30 -33.04 10.28
CA SER A 374 0.61 -32.64 11.51
C SER A 374 1.49 -31.79 12.44
N GLU A 375 2.78 -32.14 12.57
CA GLU A 375 3.75 -31.35 13.33
C GLU A 375 3.98 -29.98 12.69
N LEU A 376 4.02 -29.92 11.36
CA LEU A 376 4.18 -28.67 10.61
C LEU A 376 2.95 -27.77 10.79
N ILE A 377 1.74 -28.33 10.72
CA ILE A 377 0.47 -27.61 10.87
C ILE A 377 0.36 -27.04 12.29
N VAL A 378 0.60 -27.85 13.33
CA VAL A 378 0.54 -27.39 14.72
C VAL A 378 1.59 -26.31 14.99
N ARG A 379 2.81 -26.47 14.46
CA ARG A 379 3.87 -25.46 14.57
C ARG A 379 3.47 -24.15 13.91
N ALA A 380 2.90 -24.22 12.71
CA ALA A 380 2.46 -23.05 11.96
C ALA A 380 1.29 -22.32 12.63
N LEU A 381 0.29 -23.05 13.12
CA LEU A 381 -0.84 -22.46 13.86
C LEU A 381 -0.39 -21.82 15.17
N THR A 382 0.60 -22.42 15.85
CA THR A 382 1.16 -21.85 17.08
C THR A 382 1.93 -20.57 16.78
N ALA A 383 2.72 -20.54 15.69
CA ALA A 383 3.42 -19.34 15.24
C ALA A 383 2.43 -18.23 14.85
N ALA A 384 1.38 -18.58 14.10
CA ALA A 384 0.31 -17.66 13.70
C ALA A 384 -0.46 -17.10 14.92
N ALA A 385 -0.63 -17.89 15.98
CA ALA A 385 -1.25 -17.47 17.24
C ALA A 385 -0.29 -16.73 18.20
N GLY A 386 0.85 -16.21 17.72
CA GLY A 386 1.82 -15.49 18.53
C GLY A 386 2.51 -16.36 19.60
N GLY A 387 2.64 -17.67 19.35
CA GLY A 387 3.23 -18.63 20.29
C GLY A 387 2.26 -19.23 21.31
N SER A 388 0.97 -18.89 21.25
CA SER A 388 -0.03 -19.39 22.20
C SER A 388 -0.46 -20.83 21.90
N THR A 389 0.18 -21.80 22.57
CA THR A 389 -0.20 -23.22 22.50
C THR A 389 -1.60 -23.48 23.08
N ALA A 390 -2.05 -22.65 24.03
CA ALA A 390 -3.37 -22.74 24.63
C ALA A 390 -4.50 -22.43 23.63
N ALA A 391 -4.29 -21.47 22.73
CA ALA A 391 -5.25 -21.13 21.67
C ALA A 391 -5.41 -22.28 20.67
N VAL A 392 -4.30 -22.88 20.24
CA VAL A 392 -4.28 -24.05 19.36
C VAL A 392 -4.93 -25.26 20.04
N TRP A 393 -4.63 -25.50 21.32
CA TRP A 393 -5.26 -26.57 22.08
C TRP A 393 -6.78 -26.40 22.19
N LYS A 394 -7.27 -25.16 22.41
CA LYS A 394 -8.71 -24.87 22.46
C LYS A 394 -9.43 -25.21 21.16
N VAL A 395 -8.74 -25.12 20.02
CA VAL A 395 -9.25 -25.45 18.69
C VAL A 395 -9.28 -26.95 18.45
N TYR A 396 -8.21 -27.65 18.77
CA TYR A 396 -8.15 -29.10 18.59
C TYR A 396 -8.97 -29.87 19.64
N LYS A 397 -9.19 -29.30 20.82
CA LYS A 397 -10.02 -29.87 21.89
C LYS A 397 -11.38 -30.36 21.38
N PRO A 398 -12.28 -29.52 20.83
CA PRO A 398 -13.58 -29.96 20.33
C PRO A 398 -13.48 -30.98 19.19
N LEU A 399 -12.47 -30.89 18.32
CA LEU A 399 -12.24 -31.89 17.27
C LEU A 399 -11.94 -33.27 17.86
N VAL A 400 -11.12 -33.33 18.91
CA VAL A 400 -10.80 -34.58 19.62
C VAL A 400 -11.98 -35.10 20.45
N TYR A 401 -12.76 -34.22 21.08
CA TYR A 401 -13.92 -34.60 21.90
C TYR A 401 -15.14 -35.03 21.08
N ARG A 402 -15.34 -34.51 19.86
CA ARG A 402 -16.42 -34.95 18.94
C ARG A 402 -16.32 -36.43 18.57
N GLU A 403 -15.14 -37.03 18.66
CA GLU A 403 -14.95 -38.48 18.48
C GLU A 403 -15.26 -39.32 19.73
N GLN A 404 -15.24 -38.73 20.92
CA GLN A 404 -15.38 -39.48 22.18
C GLN A 404 -16.85 -39.63 22.62
N GLY A 405 -17.75 -38.82 22.05
CA GLY A 405 -19.17 -38.83 22.38
C GLY A 405 -20.07 -38.94 21.14
N HIS A 406 -20.60 -40.14 20.93
CA HIS A 406 -21.85 -40.44 20.21
C HIS A 406 -21.97 -40.14 18.71
N THR A 407 -22.26 -41.20 17.98
CA THR A 407 -22.86 -41.25 16.64
C THR A 407 -24.13 -40.39 16.55
N VAL A 408 -24.06 -39.28 15.83
CA VAL A 408 -25.22 -38.62 15.19
C VAL A 408 -25.08 -38.90 13.69
N PRO A 409 -26.15 -39.27 12.96
CA PRO A 409 -26.02 -39.70 11.57
C PRO A 409 -25.62 -38.52 10.71
N ALA A 410 -24.34 -38.48 10.32
CA ALA A 410 -23.84 -37.54 9.34
C ALA A 410 -24.29 -37.99 7.95
N THR A 411 -24.80 -37.04 7.17
CA THR A 411 -24.93 -37.15 5.72
C THR A 411 -23.61 -37.64 5.10
N PRO A 412 -23.66 -38.51 4.06
CA PRO A 412 -22.52 -39.32 3.63
C PRO A 412 -21.28 -38.53 3.13
N MET A 413 -21.40 -37.22 2.90
CA MET A 413 -20.30 -36.35 2.48
C MET A 413 -19.46 -35.79 3.64
N ASP A 414 -20.01 -35.66 4.84
CA ASP A 414 -19.29 -35.13 6.02
C ASP A 414 -18.48 -36.22 6.75
N SER A 415 -18.85 -37.48 6.58
CA SER A 415 -18.29 -38.63 7.28
C SER A 415 -16.89 -39.01 6.76
N TYR A 416 -16.56 -38.69 5.51
CA TYR A 416 -15.25 -38.95 4.92
C TYR A 416 -14.22 -37.84 5.20
N ARG A 417 -14.66 -36.58 5.34
CA ARG A 417 -13.80 -35.43 5.64
C ARG A 417 -13.30 -35.40 7.08
N THR A 418 -14.13 -35.83 8.03
CA THR A 418 -13.86 -35.75 9.47
C THR A 418 -13.07 -36.94 10.04
N ASN A 419 -13.25 -38.16 9.50
CA ASN A 419 -12.64 -39.37 10.09
C ASN A 419 -11.12 -39.51 9.84
N ALA A 420 -10.56 -38.90 8.79
CA ALA A 420 -9.14 -39.04 8.45
C ALA A 420 -8.26 -37.99 9.15
N ALA A 421 -8.71 -36.75 9.25
CA ALA A 421 -8.00 -35.67 9.95
C ALA A 421 -8.03 -35.85 11.48
N VAL A 422 -9.16 -36.30 12.04
CA VAL A 422 -9.36 -36.33 13.50
C VAL A 422 -8.71 -37.55 14.18
N ARG A 423 -8.60 -38.70 13.49
CA ARG A 423 -7.83 -39.85 14.00
C ARG A 423 -6.32 -39.58 14.10
N ARG A 424 -5.78 -38.63 13.31
CA ARG A 424 -4.33 -38.34 13.22
C ARG A 424 -3.83 -37.44 14.36
N VAL A 425 -4.57 -36.39 14.71
CA VAL A 425 -4.24 -35.47 15.83
C VAL A 425 -4.20 -36.21 17.19
N LYS A 426 -5.02 -37.25 17.34
CA LYS A 426 -5.17 -38.04 18.57
C LYS A 426 -3.91 -38.82 18.96
N VAL A 427 -3.04 -39.15 18.02
CA VAL A 427 -1.82 -39.95 18.28
C VAL A 427 -0.66 -39.08 18.79
N GLN A 428 -0.68 -37.77 18.52
CA GLN A 428 0.45 -36.88 18.84
C GLN A 428 0.22 -35.96 20.05
N LEU A 429 -1.01 -35.55 20.38
CA LEU A 429 -1.28 -34.80 21.62
C LEU A 429 -1.19 -35.66 22.90
N LEU A 430 -1.02 -36.98 22.76
CA LEU A 430 -0.82 -37.94 23.84
C LEU A 430 0.65 -38.41 23.97
N ARG A 431 1.56 -37.84 23.17
CA ARG A 431 3.02 -37.87 23.40
C ARG A 431 3.47 -36.48 23.80
#